data_AF-A0A928D5V8-F1
#
_entry.id   AF-A0A928D5V8-F1
#
_cell.length_a   1.000
_cell.length_b   1.000
_cell.length_c   1.000
_cell.angle_alpha   90.00
_cell.angle_beta   90.00
_cell.angle_gamma   90.00
#
_symmetry.space_group_name_H-M   'P 1'
#
loop_
_entity.id
_entity.type
_entity.pdbx_description
1 polymer ?
#
loop_
_entity_poly.entity_id
_entity_poly.type
_entity_poly.pdbx_seq_one_letter_code
_entity_poly.pdbx_strand_id
1 'polypeptide(L)'
;MRYRFRLIGSRRAHPGFTSISANSSERSTVMKFKTASLAILSATILYGQPNLSGVSISQNAATRVVTIKYTLDVPAIVTLDILTNNVSIGADNFRTLVDATTDSKEWPLNRVVAAGEHKLVWNPCREWPEHTFADGAFSIDLRAYSLTQPPDYMVLDLTAEHTATRNMRWFYARVEDLPDGGVKTADPMDADAVKELTNDVYRTTRLVMRKIPAAGNKWRMGSPATESNRSDNETAHYVTFTEDYYLAIYETTEAQESQMSNAPGKSTIPSYFKKYTDWRGSATGTSYCWPTNGHDISSSSIIQNFRNRTGLLSLDLPTEAQWEYACRAGTSGPYYNGASTPDAIAWTINNSSKSRRAVGLKAPNCWGMYDMLGNVCEWVLDQYAAYGSDPVENPIGPKDNPGTRIVRGGSVWMGNGAARAAFRRSRSASANSDDGYGGGFGCRLCCPAVIPVD
;
A
#
# COMPACT_ATOMS: atom_id res chain seq x y z
N MET A 1 11.68 -14.86 2.86
CA MET A 1 13.06 -15.37 2.63
C MET A 1 13.59 -14.88 1.26
N ARG A 2 14.90 -14.65 1.09
CA ARG A 2 15.49 -14.16 -0.18
C ARG A 2 16.55 -15.12 -0.69
N TYR A 3 16.44 -15.52 -1.96
CA TYR A 3 17.47 -16.32 -2.61
C TYR A 3 17.98 -15.64 -3.88
N ARG A 4 19.29 -15.75 -4.11
CA ARG A 4 19.95 -15.29 -5.34
C ARG A 4 20.65 -16.48 -5.99
N PHE A 5 20.23 -16.84 -7.20
CA PHE A 5 20.82 -17.94 -7.97
C PHE A 5 21.45 -17.43 -9.25
N ARG A 6 22.66 -17.90 -9.56
CA ARG A 6 23.34 -17.63 -10.82
C ARG A 6 23.38 -18.94 -11.61
N LEU A 7 22.95 -18.92 -12.86
CA LEU A 7 23.21 -20.04 -13.77
C LEU A 7 24.74 -20.09 -13.98
N ILE A 8 25.38 -21.25 -13.85
CA ILE A 8 26.82 -21.38 -14.13
C ILE A 8 26.92 -22.28 -15.36
N GLY A 9 27.37 -21.71 -16.48
CA GLY A 9 27.55 -22.47 -17.72
C GLY A 9 28.57 -23.59 -17.53
N SER A 10 28.20 -24.83 -17.84
CA SER A 10 29.12 -25.94 -17.87
C SER A 10 30.06 -25.80 -19.08
N ARG A 11 31.37 -25.67 -18.85
CA ARG A 11 32.34 -25.97 -19.92
C ARG A 11 32.16 -27.44 -20.30
N ARG A 12 32.11 -27.71 -21.62
CA ARG A 12 31.92 -29.04 -22.23
C ARG A 12 32.52 -30.17 -21.39
N ALA A 13 31.67 -31.03 -20.86
CA ALA A 13 32.04 -32.35 -20.38
C ALA A 13 31.14 -33.38 -21.06
N HIS A 14 31.76 -34.49 -21.46
CA HIS A 14 31.16 -35.65 -22.15
C HIS A 14 29.94 -36.24 -21.40
N PRO A 15 29.11 -37.06 -22.08
CA PRO A 15 27.78 -37.41 -21.60
C PRO A 15 27.86 -38.35 -20.40
N GLY A 16 27.45 -37.83 -19.25
CA GLY A 16 27.26 -38.58 -18.00
C GLY A 16 26.55 -37.66 -17.01
N PHE A 17 25.35 -38.06 -16.59
CA PHE A 17 24.51 -37.35 -15.63
C PHE A 17 25.30 -36.68 -14.50
N THR A 18 25.03 -35.41 -14.24
CA THR A 18 25.34 -34.79 -12.94
C THR A 18 24.30 -33.70 -12.65
N SER A 19 23.42 -33.98 -11.69
CA SER A 19 22.61 -32.98 -11.01
C SER A 19 23.50 -32.23 -10.02
N ILE A 20 23.41 -30.90 -10.00
CA ILE A 20 24.05 -30.08 -8.97
C ILE A 20 22.97 -29.70 -7.96
N SER A 21 23.03 -30.30 -6.78
CA SER A 21 22.39 -29.78 -5.57
C SER A 21 23.44 -28.93 -4.83
N ALA A 22 23.07 -27.72 -4.43
CA ALA A 22 23.90 -26.89 -3.58
C ALA A 22 23.08 -26.48 -2.35
N ASN A 23 23.43 -27.06 -1.20
CA ASN A 23 23.07 -26.52 0.10
C ASN A 23 23.93 -25.27 0.32
N SER A 24 23.31 -24.10 0.49
CA SER A 24 23.99 -22.94 1.08
C SER A 24 23.20 -22.43 2.29
N SER A 25 23.70 -22.81 3.47
CA SER A 25 23.40 -22.15 4.73
C SER A 25 24.37 -20.98 4.91
N GLU A 26 23.93 -19.75 4.65
CA GLU A 26 24.56 -18.57 5.23
C GLU A 26 23.73 -18.13 6.44
N ARG A 27 24.13 -18.61 7.63
CA ARG A 27 23.74 -18.01 8.91
C ARG A 27 24.63 -16.80 9.13
N SER A 28 24.06 -15.60 9.05
CA SER A 28 24.72 -14.39 9.55
C SER A 28 24.62 -14.34 11.09
N THR A 29 25.70 -13.85 11.69
CA THR A 29 26.05 -13.87 13.11
C THR A 29 25.03 -13.15 14.00
N VAL A 30 24.49 -13.88 14.99
CA VAL A 30 23.63 -13.35 16.06
C VAL A 30 24.49 -12.60 17.09
N MET A 31 24.23 -11.31 17.25
CA MET A 31 24.67 -10.53 18.42
C MET A 31 23.86 -11.00 19.64
N LYS A 32 24.55 -11.52 20.65
CA LYS A 32 23.94 -11.98 21.91
C LYS A 32 23.61 -10.78 22.80
N PHE A 33 22.34 -10.58 23.14
CA PHE A 33 21.93 -9.91 24.38
C PHE A 33 21.26 -10.95 25.29
N LYS A 34 21.75 -11.04 26.53
CA LYS A 34 21.28 -11.98 27.57
C LYS A 34 20.22 -11.29 28.45
N THR A 35 19.10 -11.99 28.62
CA THR A 35 18.18 -12.08 29.80
C THR A 35 17.52 -10.81 30.34
N ALA A 36 16.25 -10.77 30.76
CA ALA A 36 15.12 -11.71 30.77
C ALA A 36 13.89 -10.88 31.21
N SER A 37 12.68 -11.20 30.75
CA SER A 37 11.44 -10.98 31.52
C SER A 37 10.29 -11.82 30.97
N LEU A 38 9.52 -12.34 31.92
CA LEU A 38 8.40 -13.29 31.85
C LEU A 38 7.37 -12.92 30.76
N ALA A 39 7.11 -13.82 29.81
CA ALA A 39 6.02 -13.69 28.84
C ALA A 39 4.86 -14.63 29.24
N ILE A 40 3.69 -14.04 29.45
CA ILE A 40 2.41 -14.73 29.59
C ILE A 40 2.13 -15.44 28.25
N LEU A 41 1.84 -16.74 28.32
CA LEU A 41 1.47 -17.56 27.15
C LEU A 41 0.12 -17.06 26.59
N SER A 42 0.15 -16.33 25.48
CA SER A 42 -0.96 -16.31 24.52
C SER A 42 -0.52 -17.13 23.31
N ALA A 43 -1.27 -18.18 23.01
CA ALA A 43 -0.99 -19.08 21.90
C ALA A 43 -1.21 -18.36 20.56
N THR A 44 -0.23 -17.59 20.12
CA THR A 44 -0.13 -17.15 18.73
C THR A 44 0.47 -18.31 17.94
N ILE A 45 -0.26 -18.85 16.97
CA ILE A 45 0.35 -19.69 15.93
C ILE A 45 1.37 -18.77 15.24
N LEU A 46 2.65 -18.99 15.54
CA LEU A 46 3.75 -18.31 14.89
C LEU A 46 3.76 -18.82 13.44
N TYR A 47 3.01 -18.20 12.54
CA TYR A 47 3.17 -18.43 11.12
C TYR A 47 4.59 -17.96 10.78
N GLY A 48 5.53 -18.90 10.74
CA GLY A 48 6.91 -18.65 10.36
C GLY A 48 6.99 -18.03 8.97
N GLN A 49 8.09 -17.33 8.70
CA GLN A 49 8.38 -16.85 7.34
C GLN A 49 8.28 -18.01 6.35
N PRO A 50 7.60 -17.85 5.20
CA PRO A 50 7.52 -18.90 4.19
C PRO A 50 8.90 -19.37 3.76
N ASN A 51 9.07 -20.69 3.66
CA ASN A 51 10.29 -21.31 3.21
C ASN A 51 10.27 -21.50 1.69
N LEU A 52 11.31 -21.00 1.02
CA LEU A 52 11.55 -21.27 -0.39
C LEU A 52 12.62 -22.36 -0.50
N SER A 53 12.31 -23.47 -1.14
CA SER A 53 13.26 -24.57 -1.33
C SER A 53 13.22 -25.08 -2.76
N GLY A 54 14.10 -26.03 -3.10
CA GLY A 54 14.13 -26.65 -4.43
C GLY A 54 14.39 -25.68 -5.58
N VAL A 55 14.90 -24.48 -5.28
CA VAL A 55 15.01 -23.43 -6.28
C VAL A 55 16.08 -23.80 -7.29
N SER A 56 15.72 -23.86 -8.57
CA SER A 56 16.63 -24.14 -9.66
C SER A 56 16.29 -23.31 -10.88
N ILE A 57 17.32 -22.99 -11.65
CA ILE A 57 17.20 -22.30 -12.92
C ILE A 57 17.93 -23.10 -13.98
N SER A 58 17.31 -23.25 -15.15
CA SER A 58 17.90 -23.92 -16.31
C SER A 58 17.48 -23.21 -17.59
N GLN A 59 18.34 -23.22 -18.59
CA GLN A 59 18.03 -22.68 -19.92
C GLN A 59 18.14 -23.79 -20.96
N ASN A 60 17.17 -23.88 -21.87
CA ASN A 60 17.26 -24.79 -23.00
C ASN A 60 18.28 -24.25 -24.02
N ALA A 61 19.31 -25.04 -24.36
CA ALA A 61 20.39 -24.58 -25.22
C ALA A 61 19.96 -24.24 -26.66
N ALA A 62 18.89 -24.87 -27.17
CA ALA A 62 18.41 -24.65 -28.54
C ALA A 62 17.37 -23.52 -28.60
N THR A 63 16.39 -23.53 -27.70
CA THR A 63 15.26 -22.57 -27.72
C THR A 63 15.51 -21.34 -26.86
N ARG A 64 16.53 -21.37 -25.99
CA ARG A 64 16.88 -20.36 -24.98
C ARG A 64 15.79 -20.05 -23.96
N VAL A 65 14.73 -20.87 -23.92
CA VAL A 65 13.68 -20.79 -22.92
C VAL A 65 14.27 -21.10 -21.55
N VAL A 66 13.96 -20.23 -20.59
CA VAL A 66 14.40 -20.33 -19.20
C VAL A 66 13.30 -21.00 -18.39
N THR A 67 13.66 -21.99 -17.59
CA THR A 67 12.79 -22.64 -16.62
C THR A 67 13.30 -22.36 -15.21
N ILE A 68 12.41 -21.89 -14.34
CA ILE A 68 12.67 -21.63 -12.93
C ILE A 68 11.75 -22.54 -12.13
N LYS A 69 12.30 -23.35 -11.23
CA LYS A 69 11.50 -24.16 -10.31
C LYS A 69 11.73 -23.68 -8.89
N TYR A 70 10.70 -23.81 -8.04
CA TYR A 70 10.80 -23.59 -6.60
C TYR A 70 9.69 -24.34 -5.88
N THR A 71 9.83 -24.54 -4.58
CA THR A 71 8.83 -25.16 -3.71
C THR A 71 8.52 -24.23 -2.55
N LEU A 72 7.22 -24.03 -2.29
CA LEU A 72 6.69 -23.33 -1.12
C LEU A 72 6.15 -24.33 -0.10
N ASP A 73 6.48 -24.14 1.17
CA ASP A 73 5.93 -24.93 2.27
C ASP A 73 4.52 -24.48 2.69
N VAL A 74 4.25 -23.18 2.62
CA VAL A 74 2.95 -22.56 2.92
C VAL A 74 2.57 -21.56 1.82
N PRO A 75 1.27 -21.21 1.68
CA PRO A 75 0.87 -20.14 0.79
C PRO A 75 1.61 -18.83 1.12
N ALA A 76 2.08 -18.15 0.08
CA ALA A 76 2.91 -16.96 0.24
C ALA A 76 2.71 -15.99 -0.93
N ILE A 77 3.04 -14.72 -0.72
CA ILE A 77 3.16 -13.78 -1.83
C ILE A 77 4.54 -13.94 -2.44
N VAL A 78 4.62 -14.24 -3.73
CA VAL A 78 5.90 -14.47 -4.42
C VAL A 78 6.21 -13.32 -5.37
N THR A 79 7.41 -12.74 -5.25
CA THR A 79 7.93 -11.74 -6.20
C THR A 79 9.20 -12.25 -6.86
N LEU A 80 9.43 -11.90 -8.11
CA LEU A 80 10.64 -12.24 -8.85
C LEU A 80 11.16 -11.02 -9.60
N ASP A 81 12.48 -10.88 -9.62
CA ASP A 81 13.18 -10.00 -10.54
C ASP A 81 14.28 -10.78 -11.27
N ILE A 82 14.57 -10.37 -12.50
CA ILE A 82 15.64 -10.92 -13.34
C ILE A 82 16.75 -9.88 -13.43
N LEU A 83 17.98 -10.30 -13.12
CA LEU A 83 19.11 -9.39 -13.04
C LEU A 83 20.23 -9.80 -13.98
N THR A 84 20.77 -8.84 -14.71
CA THR A 84 22.03 -8.96 -15.46
C THR A 84 23.08 -8.10 -14.78
N ASN A 85 24.28 -8.64 -14.53
CA ASN A 85 25.32 -7.92 -13.78
C ASN A 85 24.83 -7.32 -12.45
N ASN A 86 23.92 -8.01 -11.75
CA ASN A 86 23.24 -7.56 -10.53
C ASN A 86 22.32 -6.32 -10.67
N VAL A 87 21.98 -5.93 -11.90
CA VAL A 87 21.04 -4.85 -12.20
C VAL A 87 19.75 -5.47 -12.75
N SER A 88 18.60 -5.05 -12.22
CA SER A 88 17.29 -5.47 -12.73
C SER A 88 17.18 -5.18 -14.22
N ILE A 89 16.63 -6.12 -14.98
CA ILE A 89 16.25 -5.85 -16.37
C ILE A 89 14.90 -5.15 -16.47
N GLY A 90 14.17 -4.97 -15.36
CA GLY A 90 12.84 -4.36 -15.30
C GLY A 90 11.72 -5.34 -15.66
N ALA A 91 10.58 -5.23 -14.95
CA ALA A 91 9.42 -6.11 -15.10
C ALA A 91 8.86 -6.17 -16.53
N ASP A 92 9.01 -5.08 -17.29
CA ASP A 92 8.55 -4.97 -18.67
C ASP A 92 9.25 -5.93 -19.64
N ASN A 93 10.40 -6.45 -19.23
CA ASN A 93 11.30 -7.23 -20.07
C ASN A 93 11.23 -8.75 -19.80
N PHE A 94 10.28 -9.18 -18.96
CA PHE A 94 10.00 -10.59 -18.73
C PHE A 94 8.50 -10.94 -18.68
N ARG A 95 7.65 -10.18 -19.37
CA ARG A 95 6.19 -10.33 -19.48
C ARG A 95 5.72 -11.67 -20.10
N THR A 96 6.59 -12.44 -20.76
CA THR A 96 6.28 -13.79 -21.26
C THR A 96 6.36 -14.88 -20.20
N LEU A 97 6.72 -14.53 -18.96
CA LEU A 97 6.76 -15.46 -17.84
C LEU A 97 5.36 -16.06 -17.58
N VAL A 98 5.28 -17.38 -17.59
CA VAL A 98 4.06 -18.13 -17.26
C VAL A 98 4.37 -19.17 -16.18
N ASP A 99 3.37 -19.48 -15.35
CA ASP A 99 3.44 -20.65 -14.49
C ASP A 99 2.97 -21.88 -15.28
N ALA A 100 3.91 -22.78 -15.56
CA ALA A 100 3.66 -24.01 -16.30
C ALA A 100 3.19 -25.17 -15.40
N THR A 101 2.90 -24.92 -14.12
CA THR A 101 2.21 -25.89 -13.24
C THR A 101 0.70 -25.76 -13.29
N THR A 102 0.20 -24.59 -13.73
CA THR A 102 -1.21 -24.32 -13.89
C THR A 102 -1.52 -24.05 -15.36
N ASP A 103 -2.74 -24.36 -15.83
CA ASP A 103 -3.20 -23.93 -17.16
C ASP A 103 -3.63 -22.44 -17.17
N SER A 104 -3.22 -21.67 -16.16
CA SER A 104 -3.58 -20.27 -15.99
C SER A 104 -2.85 -19.40 -17.01
N LYS A 105 -3.60 -18.46 -17.59
CA LYS A 105 -3.03 -17.37 -18.41
C LYS A 105 -2.77 -16.10 -17.60
N GLU A 106 -3.07 -16.12 -16.30
CA GLU A 106 -2.79 -14.99 -15.43
C GLU A 106 -1.30 -14.87 -15.13
N TRP A 107 -0.87 -13.64 -14.83
CA TRP A 107 0.49 -13.40 -14.37
C TRP A 107 0.76 -14.20 -13.08
N PRO A 108 1.85 -15.00 -13.03
CA PRO A 108 2.02 -16.00 -11.99
C PRO A 108 2.57 -15.48 -10.66
N LEU A 109 2.96 -14.20 -10.61
CA LEU A 109 3.69 -13.60 -9.49
C LEU A 109 3.02 -12.34 -8.97
N ASN A 110 3.57 -11.74 -7.92
CA ASN A 110 3.05 -10.55 -7.25
C ASN A 110 1.63 -10.76 -6.71
N ARG A 111 1.31 -12.00 -6.32
CA ARG A 111 0.01 -12.45 -5.80
C ARG A 111 0.24 -13.56 -4.78
N VAL A 112 -0.83 -13.95 -4.07
CA VAL A 112 -0.79 -15.16 -3.25
C VAL A 112 -0.65 -16.38 -4.15
N VAL A 113 0.37 -17.19 -3.88
CA VAL A 113 0.69 -18.45 -4.55
C VAL A 113 0.50 -19.57 -3.53
N ALA A 114 -0.15 -20.66 -3.95
CA ALA A 114 -0.39 -21.82 -3.10
C ALA A 114 0.92 -22.53 -2.70
N ALA A 115 0.89 -23.28 -1.60
CA ALA A 115 1.99 -24.18 -1.24
C ALA A 115 2.17 -25.27 -2.33
N GLY A 116 3.39 -25.81 -2.43
CA GLY A 116 3.72 -26.87 -3.38
C GLY A 116 4.84 -26.50 -4.34
N GLU A 117 5.02 -27.34 -5.36
CA GLU A 117 6.02 -27.15 -6.41
C GLU A 117 5.51 -26.24 -7.52
N HIS A 118 6.36 -25.31 -7.94
CA HIS A 118 6.08 -24.31 -8.96
C HIS A 118 7.15 -24.35 -10.05
N LYS A 119 6.73 -24.12 -11.30
CA LYS A 119 7.58 -24.15 -12.49
C LYS A 119 7.23 -22.98 -13.38
N LEU A 120 8.03 -21.93 -13.33
CA LEU A 120 7.91 -20.78 -14.20
C LEU A 120 8.71 -21.00 -15.49
N VAL A 121 8.15 -20.56 -16.60
CA VAL A 121 8.78 -20.63 -17.92
C VAL A 121 8.81 -19.23 -18.53
N TRP A 122 10.00 -18.77 -18.89
CA TRP A 122 10.24 -17.46 -19.51
C TRP A 122 10.90 -17.64 -20.89
N ASN A 123 10.41 -16.91 -21.89
CA ASN A 123 10.96 -16.95 -23.23
C ASN A 123 11.62 -15.61 -23.60
N PRO A 124 12.92 -15.42 -23.24
CA PRO A 124 13.60 -14.16 -23.49
C PRO A 124 13.65 -13.78 -24.97
N CYS A 125 13.74 -14.76 -25.87
CA CYS A 125 13.86 -14.51 -27.31
C CYS A 125 12.58 -13.93 -27.95
N ARG A 126 11.42 -14.10 -27.32
CA ARG A 126 10.18 -13.47 -27.81
C ARG A 126 10.10 -12.00 -27.46
N GLU A 127 10.68 -11.61 -26.35
CA GLU A 127 10.61 -10.24 -25.83
C GLU A 127 11.79 -9.43 -26.34
N TRP A 128 12.97 -10.05 -26.34
CA TRP A 128 14.23 -9.47 -26.78
C TRP A 128 14.90 -10.34 -27.86
N PRO A 129 14.39 -10.36 -29.10
CA PRO A 129 14.95 -11.18 -30.18
C PRO A 129 16.42 -10.87 -30.48
N GLU A 130 16.78 -9.59 -30.32
CA GLU A 130 18.11 -9.03 -30.59
C GLU A 130 19.12 -9.27 -29.46
N HIS A 131 18.65 -9.66 -28.26
CA HIS A 131 19.52 -9.89 -27.11
C HIS A 131 19.75 -11.38 -26.90
N THR A 132 21.02 -11.73 -26.71
CA THR A 132 21.42 -13.10 -26.39
C THR A 132 22.05 -13.10 -25.01
N PHE A 133 21.44 -13.83 -24.08
CA PHE A 133 22.06 -14.10 -22.79
C PHE A 133 22.97 -15.32 -22.96
N ALA A 134 24.25 -15.16 -22.70
CA ALA A 134 25.13 -16.32 -22.54
C ALA A 134 24.68 -17.13 -21.30
N ASP A 135 24.96 -18.43 -21.30
CA ASP A 135 24.72 -19.27 -20.13
C ASP A 135 25.40 -18.65 -18.89
N GLY A 136 24.59 -18.30 -17.89
CA GLY A 136 25.09 -17.67 -16.65
C GLY A 136 25.28 -16.17 -16.66
N ALA A 137 24.80 -15.49 -17.71
CA ALA A 137 24.82 -14.04 -17.82
C ALA A 137 23.79 -13.33 -16.90
N PHE A 138 22.84 -14.07 -16.34
CA PHE A 138 21.80 -13.49 -15.48
C PHE A 138 21.58 -14.31 -14.20
N SER A 139 20.90 -13.68 -13.24
CA SER A 139 20.48 -14.23 -11.97
C SER A 139 19.03 -13.86 -11.70
N ILE A 140 18.40 -14.55 -10.75
CA ILE A 140 17.06 -14.19 -10.27
C ILE A 140 17.12 -13.77 -8.80
N ASP A 141 16.29 -12.80 -8.43
CA ASP A 141 15.97 -12.46 -7.05
C ASP A 141 14.53 -12.93 -6.79
N LEU A 142 14.40 -14.12 -6.20
CA LEU A 142 13.12 -14.73 -5.86
C LEU A 142 12.85 -14.55 -4.36
N ARG A 143 11.66 -14.07 -4.03
CA ARG A 143 11.25 -13.81 -2.64
C ARG A 143 9.85 -14.33 -2.37
N ALA A 144 9.67 -14.88 -1.17
CA ALA A 144 8.38 -15.24 -0.62
C ALA A 144 8.14 -14.43 0.66
N TYR A 145 6.96 -13.81 0.73
CA TYR A 145 6.48 -13.00 1.85
C TYR A 145 5.32 -13.71 2.56
N SER A 146 5.32 -13.63 3.88
CA SER A 146 4.19 -14.08 4.69
C SER A 146 2.96 -13.21 4.39
N LEU A 147 1.78 -13.81 4.48
CA LEU A 147 0.51 -13.07 4.38
C LEU A 147 0.29 -12.08 5.54
N THR A 148 1.02 -12.24 6.64
CA THR A 148 1.04 -11.30 7.78
C THR A 148 2.12 -10.22 7.66
N GLN A 149 3.03 -10.33 6.69
CA GLN A 149 4.09 -9.35 6.42
C GLN A 149 4.26 -9.19 4.91
N PRO A 150 3.23 -8.70 4.20
CA PRO A 150 3.25 -8.61 2.75
C PRO A 150 4.22 -7.50 2.25
N PRO A 151 4.46 -7.45 0.93
CA PRO A 151 5.28 -6.41 0.31
C PRO A 151 4.80 -4.98 0.58
N ASP A 152 5.65 -4.02 0.26
CA ASP A 152 5.49 -2.63 0.65
C ASP A 152 4.41 -1.86 -0.12
N TYR A 153 4.02 -2.37 -1.28
CA TYR A 153 3.00 -1.79 -2.14
C TYR A 153 1.96 -2.83 -2.54
N MET A 154 0.71 -2.39 -2.60
CA MET A 154 -0.40 -3.16 -3.16
C MET A 154 -1.08 -2.33 -4.25
N VAL A 155 -1.39 -2.95 -5.37
CA VAL A 155 -2.13 -2.36 -6.49
C VAL A 155 -3.44 -3.12 -6.66
N LEU A 156 -4.54 -2.39 -6.64
CA LEU A 156 -5.87 -2.91 -6.94
C LEU A 156 -6.26 -2.50 -8.37
N ASP A 157 -6.60 -3.47 -9.22
CA ASP A 157 -7.20 -3.23 -10.53
C ASP A 157 -8.68 -2.87 -10.35
N LEU A 158 -9.10 -1.71 -10.86
CA LEU A 158 -10.49 -1.24 -10.77
C LEU A 158 -11.24 -1.40 -12.11
N THR A 159 -10.58 -1.86 -13.17
CA THR A 159 -11.15 -1.89 -14.53
C THR A 159 -12.19 -2.97 -14.76
N ALA A 160 -12.27 -3.96 -13.87
CA ALA A 160 -13.20 -5.08 -13.96
C ALA A 160 -13.59 -5.56 -12.57
N GLU A 161 -14.70 -6.29 -12.49
CA GLU A 161 -15.16 -6.90 -11.25
C GLU A 161 -14.31 -8.11 -10.89
N HIS A 162 -14.11 -8.28 -9.57
CA HIS A 162 -13.48 -9.46 -9.02
C HIS A 162 -14.31 -10.70 -9.35
N THR A 163 -13.64 -11.73 -9.86
CA THR A 163 -14.23 -13.05 -10.06
C THR A 163 -13.30 -14.11 -9.47
N ALA A 164 -13.81 -15.32 -9.23
CA ALA A 164 -13.00 -16.43 -8.73
C ALA A 164 -11.77 -16.76 -9.61
N THR A 165 -11.76 -16.32 -10.86
CA THR A 165 -10.69 -16.60 -11.83
C THR A 165 -9.83 -15.37 -12.16
N ARG A 166 -10.13 -14.19 -11.59
CA ARG A 166 -9.43 -12.94 -11.93
C ARG A 166 -8.81 -12.28 -10.70
N ASN A 167 -7.48 -12.27 -10.62
CA ASN A 167 -6.80 -11.63 -9.51
C ASN A 167 -6.80 -10.10 -9.62
N MET A 168 -7.40 -9.43 -8.63
CA MET A 168 -7.48 -7.96 -8.57
C MET A 168 -6.40 -7.32 -7.70
N ARG A 169 -5.68 -8.11 -6.89
CA ARG A 169 -4.73 -7.62 -5.88
C ARG A 169 -3.32 -8.03 -6.25
N TRP A 170 -2.47 -7.04 -6.50
CA TRP A 170 -1.07 -7.26 -6.90
C TRP A 170 -0.12 -6.63 -5.89
N PHE A 171 0.99 -7.29 -5.56
CA PHE A 171 1.90 -6.89 -4.48
C PHE A 171 3.32 -6.68 -4.98
N TYR A 172 3.93 -5.59 -4.54
CA TYR A 172 5.25 -5.14 -5.03
C TYR A 172 6.14 -4.72 -3.87
N ALA A 173 7.41 -5.10 -3.94
CA ALA A 173 8.37 -4.79 -2.89
C ALA A 173 8.85 -3.35 -2.93
N ARG A 174 8.86 -2.73 -4.12
CA ARG A 174 9.31 -1.36 -4.34
C ARG A 174 8.35 -0.63 -5.26
N VAL A 175 8.35 0.70 -5.18
CA VAL A 175 7.56 1.53 -6.09
C VAL A 175 8.05 1.37 -7.53
N GLU A 176 9.34 1.17 -7.76
CA GLU A 176 9.92 0.89 -9.10
C GLU A 176 9.42 -0.39 -9.75
N ASP A 177 8.95 -1.36 -8.96
CA ASP A 177 8.45 -2.64 -9.46
C ASP A 177 6.99 -2.51 -9.95
N LEU A 178 6.35 -1.36 -9.72
CA LEU A 178 4.97 -1.13 -10.11
C LEU A 178 4.81 -1.16 -11.64
N PRO A 179 3.71 -1.75 -12.14
CA PRO A 179 3.48 -1.93 -13.57
C PRO A 179 3.30 -0.61 -14.32
N ASP A 180 3.45 -0.63 -15.64
CA ASP A 180 3.24 0.53 -16.53
C ASP A 180 4.14 1.75 -16.24
N GLY A 181 5.29 1.48 -15.59
CA GLY A 181 6.35 2.44 -15.33
C GLY A 181 5.88 3.67 -14.57
N GLY A 182 6.45 4.82 -14.94
CA GLY A 182 6.06 6.11 -14.37
C GLY A 182 6.59 6.34 -12.97
N VAL A 183 7.74 5.74 -12.60
CA VAL A 183 8.46 6.09 -11.38
C VAL A 183 9.64 6.96 -11.76
N LYS A 184 9.67 8.20 -11.26
CA LYS A 184 10.83 9.09 -11.41
C LYS A 184 11.47 9.33 -10.06
N THR A 185 12.79 9.37 -10.01
CA THR A 185 13.52 9.89 -8.86
C THR A 185 13.88 11.35 -9.12
N ALA A 186 13.68 12.21 -8.11
CA ALA A 186 14.09 13.60 -8.17
C ALA A 186 15.63 13.74 -8.28
N ASP A 187 16.37 12.79 -7.71
CA ASP A 187 17.82 12.67 -7.85
C ASP A 187 18.20 11.17 -8.02
N PRO A 188 18.69 10.74 -9.19
CA PRO A 188 19.11 9.35 -9.41
C PRO A 188 20.37 8.94 -8.67
N MET A 189 21.10 9.87 -8.04
CA MET A 189 22.29 9.59 -7.24
C MET A 189 21.99 9.47 -5.74
N ASP A 190 20.81 9.91 -5.29
CA ASP A 190 20.36 9.79 -3.91
C ASP A 190 19.46 8.54 -3.76
N ALA A 191 19.94 7.54 -3.03
CA ALA A 191 19.21 6.31 -2.79
C ALA A 191 17.96 6.51 -1.91
N ASP A 192 17.93 7.59 -1.13
CA ASP A 192 16.85 7.93 -0.20
C ASP A 192 15.86 8.96 -0.82
N ALA A 193 16.11 9.42 -2.04
CA ALA A 193 15.21 10.33 -2.75
C ALA A 193 13.81 9.70 -2.91
N VAL A 194 12.78 10.50 -2.60
CA VAL A 194 11.41 10.05 -2.81
C VAL A 194 11.17 9.85 -4.30
N LYS A 195 10.63 8.68 -4.62
CA LYS A 195 10.30 8.28 -5.98
C LYS A 195 8.86 8.62 -6.26
N GLU A 196 8.64 9.36 -7.34
CA GLU A 196 7.35 9.92 -7.69
C GLU A 196 6.63 9.07 -8.73
N LEU A 197 5.32 8.88 -8.54
CA LEU A 197 4.44 8.26 -9.52
C LEU A 197 3.93 9.31 -10.52
N THR A 198 4.35 9.19 -11.77
CA THR A 198 4.11 10.16 -12.83
C THR A 198 3.07 9.71 -13.85
N ASN A 199 2.60 8.46 -13.80
CA ASN A 199 1.52 8.01 -14.67
C ASN A 199 0.15 8.22 -14.00
N ASP A 200 -0.90 8.24 -14.83
CA ASP A 200 -2.28 8.46 -14.35
C ASP A 200 -3.03 7.17 -14.06
N VAL A 201 -2.47 6.01 -14.38
CA VAL A 201 -3.12 4.71 -14.15
C VAL A 201 -3.49 4.53 -12.67
N TYR A 202 -2.61 4.96 -11.76
CA TYR A 202 -2.80 4.93 -10.31
C TYR A 202 -3.73 6.00 -9.75
N ARG A 203 -4.21 6.90 -10.60
CA ARG A 203 -5.14 7.98 -10.30
C ARG A 203 -6.45 7.83 -11.06
N THR A 204 -6.61 6.77 -11.86
CA THR A 204 -7.78 6.55 -12.72
C THR A 204 -8.32 5.13 -12.62
N THR A 205 -7.58 4.14 -13.10
CA THR A 205 -8.05 2.76 -13.27
C THR A 205 -7.51 1.80 -12.21
N ARG A 206 -6.60 2.26 -11.35
CA ARG A 206 -6.02 1.47 -10.27
C ARG A 206 -5.97 2.25 -8.98
N LEU A 207 -6.04 1.53 -7.86
CA LEU A 207 -5.71 2.06 -6.54
C LEU A 207 -4.31 1.55 -6.16
N VAL A 208 -3.35 2.45 -5.97
CA VAL A 208 -2.04 2.11 -5.40
C VAL A 208 -2.03 2.42 -3.92
N MET A 209 -1.61 1.46 -3.12
CA MET A 209 -1.59 1.54 -1.67
C MET A 209 -0.19 1.27 -1.14
N ARG A 210 0.23 2.09 -0.17
CA ARG A 210 1.51 1.95 0.54
C ARG A 210 1.27 1.26 1.88
N LYS A 211 2.04 0.21 2.18
CA LYS A 211 2.10 -0.35 3.52
C LYS A 211 2.76 0.67 4.45
N ILE A 212 2.05 1.04 5.49
CA ILE A 212 2.52 1.95 6.53
C ILE A 212 3.12 1.11 7.68
N PRO A 213 4.43 1.23 7.96
CA PRO A 213 5.08 0.49 9.03
C PRO A 213 4.67 1.08 10.38
N ALA A 214 3.68 0.46 11.01
CA ALA A 214 3.01 0.94 12.20
C ALA A 214 3.10 -0.06 13.36
N ALA A 215 3.17 -1.35 13.07
CA ALA A 215 3.18 -2.40 14.08
C ALA A 215 4.29 -2.19 15.12
N GLY A 216 3.89 -2.16 16.40
CA GLY A 216 4.79 -1.97 17.54
C GLY A 216 5.27 -0.53 17.75
N ASN A 217 4.90 0.42 16.89
CA ASN A 217 5.31 1.81 17.03
C ASN A 217 4.43 2.56 18.01
N LYS A 218 5.07 3.14 19.04
CA LYS A 218 4.48 4.11 19.95
C LYS A 218 4.88 5.51 19.53
N TRP A 219 3.91 6.35 19.19
CA TRP A 219 4.15 7.68 18.65
C TRP A 219 3.22 8.73 19.29
N ARG A 220 3.51 10.02 19.04
CA ARG A 220 2.79 11.13 19.64
C ARG A 220 1.81 11.74 18.63
N MET A 221 0.52 11.49 18.85
CA MET A 221 -0.59 12.07 18.10
C MET A 221 -0.99 13.43 18.68
N GLY A 222 -1.54 14.33 17.87
CA GLY A 222 -1.94 15.69 18.27
C GLY A 222 -0.81 16.71 18.17
N SER A 223 -1.01 17.89 18.75
CA SER A 223 -0.06 19.01 18.68
C SER A 223 0.41 19.48 20.06
N PRO A 224 1.67 19.95 20.21
CA PRO A 224 2.12 20.58 21.43
C PRO A 224 1.36 21.90 21.67
N ALA A 225 1.20 22.29 22.94
CA ALA A 225 0.45 23.50 23.32
C ALA A 225 1.01 24.79 22.70
N THR A 226 2.27 24.79 22.28
CA THR A 226 2.97 25.92 21.65
C THR A 226 2.87 25.93 20.12
N GLU A 227 2.23 24.94 19.49
CA GLU A 227 2.09 24.91 18.03
C GLU A 227 1.13 26.01 17.57
N SER A 228 1.60 26.88 16.66
CA SER A 228 0.79 27.94 16.09
C SER A 228 -0.45 27.39 15.37
N ASN A 229 -1.59 28.06 15.56
CA ASN A 229 -2.90 27.67 15.02
C ASN A 229 -3.47 26.34 15.54
N ARG A 230 -2.91 25.79 16.63
CA ARG A 230 -3.48 24.65 17.36
C ARG A 230 -4.90 24.96 17.86
N SER A 231 -5.75 23.93 17.82
CA SER A 231 -7.06 23.92 18.48
C SER A 231 -7.00 23.15 19.81
N ASP A 232 -7.91 23.44 20.75
CA ASP A 232 -7.92 22.81 22.08
C ASP A 232 -8.24 21.31 22.06
N ASN A 233 -8.83 20.80 20.98
CA ASN A 233 -9.16 19.39 20.80
C ASN A 233 -8.00 18.54 20.25
N GLU A 234 -6.81 19.12 20.11
CA GLU A 234 -5.60 18.48 19.55
C GLU A 234 -4.58 18.10 20.65
N THR A 235 -5.04 17.88 21.89
CA THR A 235 -4.18 17.49 23.02
C THR A 235 -3.32 16.29 22.67
N ALA A 236 -2.01 16.48 22.77
CA ALA A 236 -1.08 15.45 22.36
C ALA A 236 -0.99 14.31 23.39
N HIS A 237 -1.01 13.08 22.89
CA HIS A 237 -1.06 11.85 23.67
C HIS A 237 -0.35 10.72 22.90
N TYR A 238 -0.09 9.60 23.58
CA TYR A 238 0.57 8.45 22.96
C TYR A 238 -0.43 7.52 22.29
N VAL A 239 -0.10 7.10 21.08
CA VAL A 239 -0.82 6.05 20.35
C VAL A 239 0.14 4.91 20.04
N THR A 240 -0.31 3.67 20.22
CA THR A 240 0.41 2.46 19.80
C THR A 240 -0.41 1.70 18.76
N PHE A 241 0.22 1.26 17.68
CA PHE A 241 -0.40 0.35 16.73
C PHE A 241 0.14 -1.07 16.92
N THR A 242 -0.73 -2.06 16.80
CA THR A 242 -0.32 -3.48 16.87
C THR A 242 -0.04 -4.08 15.50
N GLU A 243 -0.52 -3.44 14.43
CA GLU A 243 -0.46 -3.97 13.07
C GLU A 243 -0.06 -2.89 12.05
N ASP A 244 0.58 -3.35 10.97
CA ASP A 244 0.76 -2.55 9.76
C ASP A 244 -0.56 -2.47 8.99
N TYR A 245 -0.71 -1.43 8.18
CA TYR A 245 -1.89 -1.25 7.32
C TYR A 245 -1.46 -0.69 5.97
N TYR A 246 -2.23 -0.98 4.93
CA TYR A 246 -2.10 -0.29 3.65
C TYR A 246 -2.95 0.97 3.67
N LEU A 247 -2.41 2.05 3.11
CA LEU A 247 -3.13 3.30 2.87
C LEU A 247 -2.95 3.71 1.42
N ALA A 248 -4.04 4.11 0.75
CA ALA A 248 -4.00 4.62 -0.61
C ALA A 248 -3.08 5.86 -0.66
N ILE A 249 -2.18 5.89 -1.65
CA ILE A 249 -1.17 6.95 -1.80
C ILE A 249 -1.82 8.32 -2.05
N TYR A 250 -2.92 8.32 -2.78
CA TYR A 250 -3.70 9.52 -3.13
C TYR A 250 -5.07 9.52 -2.44
N GLU A 251 -5.66 10.71 -2.34
CA GLU A 251 -7.11 10.85 -2.20
C GLU A 251 -7.81 10.05 -3.33
N THR A 252 -8.95 9.44 -3.03
CA THR A 252 -9.75 8.72 -4.03
C THR A 252 -10.26 9.70 -5.09
N THR A 253 -9.93 9.44 -6.35
CA THR A 253 -10.26 10.36 -7.46
C THR A 253 -11.67 10.14 -8.00
N GLU A 254 -12.20 11.16 -8.68
CA GLU A 254 -13.44 11.03 -9.45
C GLU A 254 -13.34 9.90 -10.50
N ALA A 255 -12.18 9.75 -11.14
CA ALA A 255 -11.93 8.67 -12.09
C ALA A 255 -11.99 7.27 -11.46
N GLN A 256 -11.40 7.08 -10.28
CA GLN A 256 -11.45 5.80 -9.57
C GLN A 256 -12.85 5.46 -9.09
N GLU A 257 -13.58 6.43 -8.52
CA GLU A 257 -14.97 6.23 -8.12
C GLU A 257 -15.85 5.84 -9.32
N SER A 258 -15.64 6.47 -10.46
CA SER A 258 -16.41 6.21 -11.68
C SER A 258 -16.23 4.80 -12.26
N GLN A 259 -15.12 4.12 -11.93
CA GLN A 259 -14.93 2.71 -12.26
C GLN A 259 -15.98 1.83 -11.55
N MET A 260 -16.43 2.24 -10.37
CA MET A 260 -17.40 1.47 -9.58
C MET A 260 -18.77 1.37 -10.25
N SER A 261 -19.16 2.40 -11.00
CA SER A 261 -20.41 2.44 -11.77
C SER A 261 -20.21 2.10 -13.26
N ASN A 262 -19.04 1.55 -13.65
CA ASN A 262 -18.67 1.29 -15.05
C ASN A 262 -18.87 2.51 -15.97
N ALA A 263 -18.70 3.72 -15.43
CA ALA A 263 -18.95 4.99 -16.13
C ALA A 263 -17.70 5.87 -16.09
N PRO A 264 -16.60 5.46 -16.75
CA PRO A 264 -15.29 6.04 -16.51
C PRO A 264 -15.23 7.54 -16.83
N GLY A 265 -15.02 8.36 -15.81
CA GLY A 265 -14.52 9.73 -15.90
C GLY A 265 -13.00 9.74 -15.90
N LYS A 266 -12.37 10.67 -16.64
CA LYS A 266 -10.89 10.77 -16.72
C LYS A 266 -10.25 11.70 -15.68
N SER A 267 -11.04 12.33 -14.81
CA SER A 267 -10.54 13.37 -13.91
C SER A 267 -9.76 12.78 -12.74
N THR A 268 -8.49 13.16 -12.62
CA THR A 268 -7.59 12.78 -11.52
C THR A 268 -7.71 13.71 -10.31
N ILE A 269 -8.71 14.59 -10.29
CA ILE A 269 -9.06 15.39 -9.11
C ILE A 269 -9.74 14.51 -8.06
N PRO A 270 -9.61 14.82 -6.76
CA PRO A 270 -10.24 14.03 -5.70
C PRO A 270 -11.77 14.09 -5.78
N SER A 271 -12.41 12.95 -5.47
CA SER A 271 -13.86 12.84 -5.41
C SER A 271 -14.44 13.84 -4.41
N TYR A 272 -15.33 14.68 -4.94
CA TYR A 272 -15.93 15.90 -4.36
C TYR A 272 -17.22 15.67 -3.56
N PHE A 273 -17.53 16.51 -2.56
CA PHE A 273 -18.85 16.67 -1.94
C PHE A 273 -19.53 15.36 -1.49
N LYS A 274 -18.76 14.45 -0.88
CA LYS A 274 -19.29 13.19 -0.36
C LYS A 274 -19.58 13.30 1.12
N LYS A 275 -20.74 12.81 1.53
CA LYS A 275 -21.08 12.62 2.94
C LYS A 275 -20.33 11.40 3.45
N TYR A 276 -20.08 11.36 4.75
CA TYR A 276 -19.63 10.12 5.38
C TYR A 276 -20.60 8.96 5.09
N THR A 277 -21.90 9.25 5.09
CA THR A 277 -22.95 8.27 4.75
C THR A 277 -22.96 7.84 3.29
N ASP A 278 -22.32 8.56 2.38
CA ASP A 278 -22.16 8.09 0.99
C ASP A 278 -21.03 7.05 0.94
N TRP A 279 -19.93 7.30 1.67
CA TRP A 279 -18.78 6.41 1.75
C TRP A 279 -19.07 5.10 2.47
N ARG A 280 -19.76 5.16 3.62
CA ARG A 280 -20.02 4.00 4.49
C ARG A 280 -21.49 3.60 4.63
N GLY A 281 -22.41 4.44 4.17
CA GLY A 281 -23.86 4.24 4.34
C GLY A 281 -24.44 4.88 5.59
N SER A 282 -25.76 4.81 5.69
CA SER A 282 -26.54 5.11 6.89
C SER A 282 -27.28 3.84 7.30
N ALA A 283 -27.22 3.44 8.57
CA ALA A 283 -28.01 2.31 9.05
C ALA A 283 -29.47 2.74 9.21
N THR A 284 -30.40 2.02 8.59
CA THR A 284 -31.80 2.04 9.02
C THR A 284 -31.90 1.29 10.36
N GLY A 285 -32.05 2.02 11.46
CA GLY A 285 -32.69 1.47 12.68
C GLY A 285 -31.81 1.00 13.84
N THR A 286 -30.79 1.78 14.24
CA THR A 286 -29.97 1.68 15.48
C THR A 286 -28.57 1.07 15.29
N SER A 287 -27.56 1.83 15.73
CA SER A 287 -26.11 1.66 15.49
C SER A 287 -25.68 2.05 14.07
N TYR A 288 -25.22 3.30 13.95
CA TYR A 288 -24.53 3.82 12.78
C TYR A 288 -23.38 2.90 12.44
N CYS A 289 -22.99 2.82 11.14
CA CYS A 289 -21.98 1.98 10.49
C CYS A 289 -20.58 2.04 11.14
N TRP A 290 -20.56 1.74 12.42
CA TRP A 290 -19.48 1.52 13.33
C TRP A 290 -19.56 0.03 13.61
N PRO A 291 -18.65 -0.77 13.09
CA PRO A 291 -18.65 -2.17 13.46
C PRO A 291 -18.49 -2.26 14.98
N THR A 292 -19.48 -2.83 15.66
CA THR A 292 -19.29 -3.29 17.05
C THR A 292 -18.07 -4.22 17.10
N ASN A 293 -17.89 -5.00 16.02
CA ASN A 293 -16.69 -5.76 15.62
C ASN A 293 -16.52 -5.70 14.08
N GLY A 294 -15.30 -5.53 13.54
CA GLY A 294 -15.02 -5.75 12.11
C GLY A 294 -15.05 -4.51 11.19
N HIS A 295 -15.54 -4.68 9.97
CA HIS A 295 -15.48 -3.71 8.86
C HIS A 295 -16.87 -3.47 8.23
N ASP A 296 -17.96 -3.70 8.98
CA ASP A 296 -19.33 -3.64 8.46
C ASP A 296 -19.67 -2.32 7.79
N ILE A 297 -20.36 -2.40 6.66
CA ILE A 297 -20.67 -1.26 5.81
C ILE A 297 -22.00 -1.48 5.07
N SER A 298 -22.70 -0.41 4.70
CA SER A 298 -23.93 -0.54 3.92
C SER A 298 -23.65 -1.11 2.54
N SER A 299 -24.54 -2.00 2.06
CA SER A 299 -24.48 -2.55 0.70
C SER A 299 -24.58 -1.47 -0.39
N SER A 300 -25.17 -0.33 -0.09
CA SER A 300 -25.32 0.83 -0.99
C SER A 300 -24.15 1.83 -0.94
N SER A 301 -23.13 1.57 -0.11
CA SER A 301 -22.04 2.52 0.11
C SER A 301 -21.01 2.51 -1.01
N ILE A 302 -20.30 3.62 -1.21
CA ILE A 302 -19.22 3.71 -2.21
C ILE A 302 -18.12 2.69 -1.92
N ILE A 303 -17.70 2.54 -0.65
CA ILE A 303 -16.67 1.56 -0.28
C ILE A 303 -17.15 0.14 -0.55
N GLN A 304 -18.43 -0.20 -0.37
CA GLN A 304 -18.93 -1.53 -0.77
C GLN A 304 -18.72 -1.77 -2.28
N ASN A 305 -18.90 -0.75 -3.12
CA ASN A 305 -18.61 -0.93 -4.55
C ASN A 305 -17.12 -1.22 -4.80
N PHE A 306 -16.20 -0.57 -4.07
CA PHE A 306 -14.77 -0.90 -4.14
C PHE A 306 -14.48 -2.32 -3.63
N ARG A 307 -15.14 -2.77 -2.54
CA ARG A 307 -15.01 -4.14 -2.03
C ARG A 307 -15.48 -5.17 -3.06
N ASN A 308 -16.63 -4.93 -3.70
CA ASN A 308 -17.14 -5.79 -4.77
C ASN A 308 -16.19 -5.81 -5.97
N ARG A 309 -15.65 -4.64 -6.34
CA ARG A 309 -14.73 -4.52 -7.47
C ARG A 309 -13.42 -5.28 -7.24
N THR A 310 -12.89 -5.22 -6.03
CA THR A 310 -11.52 -5.69 -5.72
C THR A 310 -11.47 -7.04 -5.01
N GLY A 311 -12.60 -7.52 -4.47
CA GLY A 311 -12.67 -8.68 -3.57
C GLY A 311 -12.10 -8.41 -2.17
N LEU A 312 -11.59 -7.19 -1.90
CA LEU A 312 -10.94 -6.86 -0.64
C LEU A 312 -11.95 -6.37 0.40
N LEU A 313 -12.57 -7.30 1.13
CA LEU A 313 -13.66 -7.00 2.06
C LEU A 313 -13.26 -6.13 3.26
N SER A 314 -11.97 -5.99 3.57
CA SER A 314 -11.45 -5.15 4.65
C SER A 314 -11.14 -3.72 4.22
N LEU A 315 -11.37 -3.35 2.96
CA LEU A 315 -11.13 -2.00 2.46
C LEU A 315 -12.09 -1.00 3.14
N ASP A 316 -11.57 0.10 3.67
CA ASP A 316 -12.30 1.05 4.50
C ASP A 316 -11.66 2.45 4.53
N LEU A 317 -12.20 3.36 5.33
CA LEU A 317 -11.55 4.62 5.72
C LEU A 317 -10.49 4.36 6.80
N PRO A 318 -9.36 5.10 6.80
CA PRO A 318 -8.39 5.03 7.90
C PRO A 318 -9.00 5.56 9.18
N THR A 319 -8.54 5.05 10.32
CA THR A 319 -8.73 5.73 11.61
C THR A 319 -8.06 7.10 11.61
N GLU A 320 -8.50 8.00 12.48
CA GLU A 320 -7.89 9.31 12.65
C GLU A 320 -6.40 9.18 12.99
N ALA A 321 -6.06 8.22 13.85
CA ALA A 321 -4.68 7.92 14.21
C ALA A 321 -3.87 7.39 13.03
N GLN A 322 -4.39 6.44 12.25
CA GLN A 322 -3.72 5.94 11.05
C GLN A 322 -3.48 7.07 10.04
N TRP A 323 -4.44 7.97 9.87
CA TRP A 323 -4.31 9.09 8.97
C TRP A 323 -3.19 10.04 9.40
N GLU A 324 -3.15 10.44 10.67
CA GLU A 324 -2.13 11.38 11.17
C GLU A 324 -0.73 10.76 11.19
N TYR A 325 -0.63 9.49 11.58
CA TYR A 325 0.64 8.75 11.55
C TYR A 325 1.22 8.72 10.14
N ALA A 326 0.39 8.37 9.15
CA ALA A 326 0.78 8.37 7.75
C ALA A 326 1.10 9.77 7.23
N CYS A 327 0.38 10.81 7.66
CA CYS A 327 0.64 12.20 7.27
C CYS A 327 2.02 12.66 7.75
N ARG A 328 2.33 12.37 9.03
CA ARG A 328 3.59 12.76 9.68
C ARG A 328 4.78 12.01 9.13
N ALA A 329 4.64 10.72 8.84
CA ALA A 329 5.71 9.85 8.35
C ALA A 329 7.02 10.00 9.18
N GLY A 330 6.90 10.08 10.51
CA GLY A 330 8.04 10.26 11.42
C GLY A 330 8.38 11.71 11.78
N THR A 331 7.78 12.72 11.15
CA THR A 331 7.94 14.13 11.54
C THR A 331 7.04 14.52 12.71
N SER A 332 7.48 15.48 13.52
CA SER A 332 6.74 15.98 14.69
C SER A 332 6.13 17.37 14.50
N GLY A 333 6.47 18.06 13.40
CA GLY A 333 6.02 19.43 13.13
C GLY A 333 4.59 19.51 12.60
N PRO A 334 4.06 20.73 12.42
CA PRO A 334 2.76 20.96 11.80
C PRO A 334 2.74 20.52 10.33
N TYR A 335 3.88 20.64 9.63
CA TYR A 335 4.04 20.34 8.21
C TYR A 335 5.16 19.32 8.04
N TYR A 336 4.94 18.26 7.28
CA TYR A 336 5.89 17.13 7.17
C TYR A 336 7.17 17.47 6.41
N ASN A 337 7.24 18.61 5.72
CA ASN A 337 8.47 19.13 5.13
C ASN A 337 9.29 20.00 6.09
N GLY A 338 8.81 20.23 7.32
CA GLY A 338 9.49 21.07 8.32
C GLY A 338 9.54 22.56 7.99
N ALA A 339 8.88 23.02 6.92
CA ALA A 339 8.87 24.42 6.51
C ALA A 339 7.96 25.25 7.42
N SER A 340 8.04 26.58 7.31
CA SER A 340 7.13 27.50 8.02
C SER A 340 5.77 27.64 7.31
N THR A 341 5.67 27.22 6.04
CA THR A 341 4.42 27.21 5.26
C THR A 341 4.26 25.87 4.53
N PRO A 342 3.02 25.43 4.27
CA PRO A 342 2.74 24.17 3.59
C PRO A 342 2.68 24.31 2.07
N ASP A 343 3.03 25.47 1.48
CA ASP A 343 2.73 25.76 0.07
C ASP A 343 3.40 24.79 -0.92
N ALA A 344 4.53 24.16 -0.55
CA ALA A 344 5.23 23.14 -1.35
C ALA A 344 4.55 21.76 -1.31
N ILE A 345 3.72 21.52 -0.30
CA ILE A 345 3.18 20.19 0.05
C ILE A 345 1.65 20.14 0.16
N ALA A 346 0.97 21.29 0.07
CA ALA A 346 -0.47 21.39 0.25
C ALA A 346 -1.11 22.37 -0.73
N TRP A 347 -2.35 22.07 -1.12
CA TRP A 347 -3.23 22.99 -1.82
C TRP A 347 -4.21 23.64 -0.85
N THR A 348 -4.00 24.92 -0.53
CA THR A 348 -4.81 25.69 0.41
C THR A 348 -5.45 26.88 -0.29
N ILE A 349 -6.29 27.66 0.39
CA ILE A 349 -6.85 28.91 -0.17
C ILE A 349 -5.74 29.87 -0.61
N ASN A 350 -4.55 29.78 -0.01
CA ASN A 350 -3.41 30.65 -0.28
C ASN A 350 -2.76 30.40 -1.66
N ASN A 351 -2.89 29.20 -2.24
CA ASN A 351 -2.19 28.84 -3.49
C ASN A 351 -3.03 28.08 -4.53
N SER A 352 -4.30 27.80 -4.24
CA SER A 352 -5.19 27.01 -5.11
C SER A 352 -6.21 27.84 -5.89
N SER A 353 -6.39 29.11 -5.55
CA SER A 353 -7.52 29.93 -6.03
C SER A 353 -8.88 29.25 -5.78
N LYS A 354 -9.02 28.54 -4.65
CA LYS A 354 -10.24 27.80 -4.24
C LYS A 354 -10.63 26.69 -5.23
N SER A 355 -9.65 26.07 -5.89
CA SER A 355 -9.87 25.05 -6.90
C SER A 355 -9.09 23.78 -6.56
N ARG A 356 -9.82 22.66 -6.43
CA ARG A 356 -9.24 21.31 -6.29
C ARG A 356 -8.25 21.06 -7.42
N ARG A 357 -7.19 20.32 -7.12
CA ARG A 357 -6.16 19.97 -8.10
C ARG A 357 -6.19 18.47 -8.37
N ALA A 358 -5.58 18.07 -9.48
CA ALA A 358 -5.28 16.66 -9.66
C ALA A 358 -4.39 16.19 -8.51
N VAL A 359 -4.64 14.98 -8.03
CA VAL A 359 -3.84 14.39 -6.94
C VAL A 359 -2.40 14.16 -7.40
N GLY A 360 -1.45 14.30 -6.48
CA GLY A 360 -0.04 14.03 -6.72
C GLY A 360 0.72 15.15 -7.43
N LEU A 361 0.27 16.41 -7.32
CA LEU A 361 0.94 17.57 -7.94
C LEU A 361 1.84 18.37 -6.99
N LYS A 362 1.85 18.02 -5.70
CA LYS A 362 2.72 18.61 -4.66
C LYS A 362 3.66 17.55 -4.13
N ALA A 363 4.73 17.97 -3.45
CA ALA A 363 5.73 17.04 -2.94
C ALA A 363 5.09 16.10 -1.89
N PRO A 364 5.35 14.79 -1.96
CA PRO A 364 4.86 13.83 -0.97
C PRO A 364 5.66 13.92 0.34
N ASN A 365 5.20 13.23 1.38
CA ASN A 365 6.03 12.98 2.56
C ASN A 365 7.06 11.85 2.33
N CYS A 366 7.90 11.53 3.32
CA CYS A 366 8.96 10.54 3.17
C CYS A 366 8.49 9.08 3.02
N TRP A 367 7.19 8.80 3.13
CA TRP A 367 6.61 7.50 2.76
C TRP A 367 6.00 7.48 1.37
N GLY A 368 6.14 8.58 0.62
CA GLY A 368 5.58 8.73 -0.73
C GLY A 368 4.07 9.01 -0.71
N MET A 369 3.51 9.48 0.41
CA MET A 369 2.08 9.82 0.52
C MET A 369 1.85 11.25 0.02
N TYR A 370 0.89 11.42 -0.89
CA TYR A 370 0.57 12.70 -1.51
C TYR A 370 -0.71 13.31 -0.95
N ASP A 371 -0.79 14.63 -1.03
CA ASP A 371 -1.97 15.42 -0.67
C ASP A 371 -2.49 15.11 0.74
N MET A 372 -1.62 14.66 1.65
CA MET A 372 -1.97 14.46 3.06
C MET A 372 -2.34 15.78 3.74
N LEU A 373 -2.05 16.93 3.12
CA LEU A 373 -2.40 18.26 3.61
C LEU A 373 -2.98 19.09 2.46
N GLY A 374 -4.10 19.78 2.69
CA GLY A 374 -4.79 20.57 1.69
C GLY A 374 -5.60 19.74 0.69
N ASN A 375 -5.85 20.30 -0.49
CA ASN A 375 -6.71 19.76 -1.54
C ASN A 375 -8.15 19.53 -1.06
N VAL A 376 -8.52 18.35 -0.57
CA VAL A 376 -9.82 18.11 0.07
C VAL A 376 -9.68 17.62 1.51
N CYS A 377 -10.64 17.99 2.34
CA CYS A 377 -10.73 17.39 3.67
C CYS A 377 -11.13 15.92 3.51
N GLU A 378 -10.44 15.04 4.23
CA GLU A 378 -10.64 13.60 4.12
C GLU A 378 -11.43 13.08 5.31
N TRP A 379 -12.52 12.36 5.04
CA TRP A 379 -13.21 11.57 6.06
C TRP A 379 -12.30 10.47 6.61
N VAL A 380 -12.27 10.36 7.93
CA VAL A 380 -11.69 9.22 8.66
C VAL A 380 -12.82 8.42 9.31
N LEU A 381 -12.50 7.22 9.77
CA LEU A 381 -13.46 6.29 10.37
C LEU A 381 -14.12 6.91 11.63
N ASP A 382 -13.28 7.49 12.50
CA ASP A 382 -13.59 7.88 13.88
C ASP A 382 -14.80 8.83 14.03
N GLN A 383 -15.54 8.58 15.11
CA GLN A 383 -16.50 9.54 15.66
C GLN A 383 -15.74 10.68 16.36
N TYR A 384 -16.33 11.87 16.39
CA TYR A 384 -15.68 12.99 17.06
C TYR A 384 -15.74 12.87 18.59
N ALA A 385 -14.56 12.90 19.21
CA ALA A 385 -14.35 13.32 20.59
C ALA A 385 -13.08 14.18 20.70
N ALA A 386 -13.02 15.01 21.74
CA ALA A 386 -11.77 15.64 22.15
C ALA A 386 -10.77 14.58 22.63
N TYR A 387 -9.48 14.81 22.41
CA TYR A 387 -8.44 13.90 22.91
C TYR A 387 -8.31 13.97 24.42
N GLY A 388 -8.17 12.80 25.04
CA GLY A 388 -7.62 12.66 26.39
C GLY A 388 -6.09 12.76 26.37
N SER A 389 -5.48 12.72 27.56
CA SER A 389 -4.02 12.66 27.73
C SER A 389 -3.46 11.24 27.81
N ASP A 390 -4.33 10.26 28.06
CA ASP A 390 -3.90 8.89 28.35
C ASP A 390 -3.41 8.18 27.08
N PRO A 391 -2.40 7.30 27.20
CA PRO A 391 -1.99 6.44 26.10
C PRO A 391 -3.13 5.53 25.65
N VAL A 392 -3.27 5.37 24.33
CA VAL A 392 -4.27 4.49 23.71
C VAL A 392 -3.61 3.52 22.73
N GLU A 393 -4.25 2.38 22.52
CA GLU A 393 -3.83 1.35 21.56
C GLU A 393 -4.90 1.21 20.47
N ASN A 394 -4.49 1.22 19.20
CA ASN A 394 -5.37 1.15 18.02
C ASN A 394 -6.67 1.98 18.17
N PRO A 395 -6.59 3.29 18.49
CA PRO A 395 -7.77 4.08 18.77
C PRO A 395 -8.64 4.18 17.51
N ILE A 396 -9.93 3.97 17.72
CA ILE A 396 -10.99 4.12 16.72
C ILE A 396 -11.99 5.22 17.14
N GLY A 397 -11.65 6.00 18.16
CA GLY A 397 -12.56 7.01 18.72
C GLY A 397 -13.73 6.42 19.53
N PRO A 398 -14.62 7.30 20.04
CA PRO A 398 -15.78 6.89 20.83
C PRO A 398 -16.82 6.14 19.98
N LYS A 399 -17.67 5.34 20.63
CA LYS A 399 -18.73 4.55 19.96
C LYS A 399 -20.13 5.13 20.11
N ASP A 400 -20.30 6.19 20.90
CA ASP A 400 -21.57 6.67 21.45
C ASP A 400 -22.04 8.04 20.91
N ASN A 401 -21.28 8.71 20.04
CA ASN A 401 -21.68 9.97 19.38
C ASN A 401 -21.69 9.84 17.85
N PRO A 402 -22.69 9.15 17.30
CA PRO A 402 -22.61 8.70 15.93
C PRO A 402 -22.93 9.77 14.87
N GLY A 403 -23.54 10.89 15.29
CA GLY A 403 -23.96 11.97 14.39
C GLY A 403 -22.82 12.84 13.90
N THR A 404 -21.66 12.79 14.57
CA THR A 404 -20.49 13.62 14.23
C THR A 404 -19.25 12.76 13.96
N ARG A 405 -18.57 13.11 12.87
CA ARG A 405 -17.41 12.42 12.32
C ARG A 405 -16.25 13.39 12.20
N ILE A 406 -15.06 12.84 12.06
CA ILE A 406 -13.85 13.65 11.90
C ILE A 406 -13.48 13.76 10.42
N VAL A 407 -13.01 14.94 10.04
CA VAL A 407 -12.23 15.15 8.82
C VAL A 407 -10.83 15.66 9.15
N ARG A 408 -9.86 15.30 8.31
CA ARG A 408 -8.44 15.67 8.45
C ARG A 408 -7.92 16.36 7.17
N GLY A 409 -6.71 16.92 7.24
CA GLY A 409 -5.95 17.43 6.08
C GLY A 409 -6.16 18.89 5.71
N GLY A 410 -7.35 19.46 5.95
CA GLY A 410 -7.68 20.79 5.43
C GLY A 410 -8.08 20.73 3.95
N SER A 411 -8.28 21.86 3.28
CA SER A 411 -8.71 21.87 1.87
C SER A 411 -8.33 23.17 1.15
N VAL A 412 -8.62 23.23 -0.15
CA VAL A 412 -8.48 24.44 -0.99
C VAL A 412 -9.29 25.65 -0.51
N TRP A 413 -10.22 25.47 0.42
CA TRP A 413 -11.02 26.55 1.01
C TRP A 413 -10.50 27.06 2.34
N MET A 414 -9.49 26.39 2.91
CA MET A 414 -8.96 26.71 4.23
C MET A 414 -7.55 27.29 4.13
N GLY A 415 -7.19 28.14 5.09
CA GLY A 415 -5.85 28.71 5.21
C GLY A 415 -4.80 27.70 5.67
N ASN A 416 -3.53 28.09 5.57
CA ASN A 416 -2.39 27.25 5.95
C ASN A 416 -2.45 26.69 7.38
N GLY A 417 -3.11 27.38 8.33
CA GLY A 417 -3.32 26.87 9.70
C GLY A 417 -4.19 25.62 9.80
N ALA A 418 -5.03 25.35 8.80
CA ALA A 418 -5.84 24.14 8.71
C ALA A 418 -5.17 23.01 7.91
N ALA A 419 -4.03 23.27 7.27
CA ALA A 419 -3.22 22.28 6.58
C ALA A 419 -2.10 21.75 7.49
N ARG A 420 -2.35 21.63 8.80
CA ARG A 420 -1.43 21.03 9.77
C ARG A 420 -1.74 19.55 9.97
N ALA A 421 -0.72 18.74 10.24
CA ALA A 421 -0.87 17.31 10.51
C ALA A 421 -1.85 17.03 11.67
N ALA A 422 -1.86 17.86 12.71
CA ALA A 422 -2.78 17.73 13.85
C ALA A 422 -4.17 18.36 13.64
N PHE A 423 -4.39 19.10 12.54
CA PHE A 423 -5.67 19.78 12.32
C PHE A 423 -6.81 18.77 12.13
N ARG A 424 -7.83 18.89 12.99
CA ARG A 424 -8.99 18.01 13.01
C ARG A 424 -10.26 18.81 13.15
N ARG A 425 -11.32 18.41 12.46
CA ARG A 425 -12.60 19.10 12.50
C ARG A 425 -13.75 18.10 12.61
N SER A 426 -14.70 18.38 13.50
CA SER A 426 -15.94 17.62 13.57
C SER A 426 -16.91 18.08 12.49
N ARG A 427 -17.61 17.15 11.86
CA ARG A 427 -18.66 17.42 10.88
C ARG A 427 -19.81 16.45 11.07
N SER A 428 -21.03 16.88 10.74
CA SER A 428 -22.16 15.94 10.71
C SER A 428 -21.86 14.82 9.70
N ALA A 429 -22.20 13.58 10.03
CA ALA A 429 -22.05 12.45 9.10
C ALA A 429 -22.83 12.65 7.79
N SER A 430 -23.89 13.46 7.82
CA SER A 430 -24.72 13.82 6.67
C SER A 430 -24.26 15.10 5.95
N ALA A 431 -23.23 15.78 6.45
CA ALA A 431 -22.67 16.95 5.80
C ALA A 431 -21.89 16.50 4.55
N ASN A 432 -22.17 17.12 3.41
CA ASN A 432 -21.38 16.95 2.20
C ASN A 432 -20.41 18.12 2.00
N SER A 433 -20.55 19.18 2.79
CA SER A 433 -19.82 20.43 2.65
C SER A 433 -19.46 21.04 4.00
N ASP A 434 -18.44 21.90 3.97
CA ASP A 434 -18.03 22.70 5.10
C ASP A 434 -19.03 23.85 5.30
N ASP A 435 -19.70 23.89 6.47
CA ASP A 435 -20.87 24.71 6.86
C ASP A 435 -20.82 26.22 6.56
N GLY A 436 -20.69 26.61 5.29
CA GLY A 436 -20.73 28.00 4.80
C GLY A 436 -19.65 28.42 3.80
N TYR A 437 -18.64 27.59 3.50
CA TYR A 437 -17.49 27.99 2.66
C TYR A 437 -17.40 27.29 1.29
N GLY A 438 -18.36 26.43 0.93
CA GLY A 438 -18.34 25.74 -0.38
C GLY A 438 -17.30 24.62 -0.50
N GLY A 439 -16.56 24.34 0.58
CA GLY A 439 -15.71 23.17 0.76
C GLY A 439 -16.54 21.88 0.79
N GLY A 440 -16.03 20.79 0.23
CA GLY A 440 -16.62 19.45 0.23
C GLY A 440 -15.60 18.44 0.76
N PHE A 441 -16.08 17.23 1.07
CA PHE A 441 -15.23 16.19 1.67
C PHE A 441 -14.99 15.05 0.67
N GLY A 442 -13.76 14.53 0.69
CA GLY A 442 -13.38 13.30 0.02
C GLY A 442 -12.91 12.26 1.02
N CYS A 443 -12.08 11.31 0.59
CA CYS A 443 -11.37 10.39 1.47
C CYS A 443 -10.15 9.79 0.78
N ARG A 444 -9.40 8.99 1.54
CA ARG A 444 -8.52 7.93 1.02
C ARG A 444 -8.88 6.61 1.68
N LEU A 445 -8.61 5.51 0.98
CA LEU A 445 -8.97 4.17 1.44
C LEU A 445 -7.77 3.47 2.11
N CYS A 446 -8.04 2.60 3.08
CA CYS A 446 -7.06 1.77 3.78
C CYS A 446 -7.55 0.32 3.91
N CYS A 447 -6.66 -0.58 4.27
CA CYS A 447 -7.01 -1.91 4.79
C CYS A 447 -5.89 -2.42 5.72
N PRO A 448 -6.13 -3.42 6.57
CA PRO A 448 -5.04 -4.09 7.29
C PRO A 448 -3.99 -4.65 6.32
N ALA A 449 -2.73 -4.71 6.76
CA ALA A 449 -1.66 -5.35 5.98
C ALA A 449 -1.62 -6.88 6.18
N VAL A 450 -2.60 -7.46 6.87
CA VAL A 450 -2.79 -8.90 6.92
C VAL A 450 -3.66 -9.31 5.73
N ILE A 451 -3.11 -10.17 4.87
CA ILE A 451 -3.81 -10.66 3.68
C ILE A 451 -4.55 -11.94 4.06
N PRO A 452 -5.88 -11.98 3.95
CA PRO A 452 -6.63 -13.21 4.20
C PRO A 452 -6.26 -14.28 3.17
N VAL A 453 -6.28 -15.55 3.61
CA VAL A 453 -6.33 -16.67 2.67
C VAL A 453 -7.78 -16.75 2.22
N ASP A 454 -8.05 -16.41 0.96
CA ASP A 454 -9.39 -16.50 0.37
C ASP A 454 -9.87 -17.95 0.25
#